data_AF-A0A6P0PFQ9-F1
#
_entry.id   AF-A0A6P0PFQ9-F1
#
_cell.length_a   1.000
_cell.length_b   1.000
_cell.length_c   1.000
_cell.angle_alpha   90.00
_cell.angle_beta   90.00
_cell.angle_gamma   90.00
#
_symmetry.space_group_name_H-M   'P 1'
#
loop_
_entity.id
_entity.type
_entity.pdbx_description
1 polymer ?
#
loop_
_entity_poly.entity_id
_entity_poly.type
_entity_poly.pdbx_seq_one_letter_code
_entity_poly.pdbx_strand_id
1 'polypeptide(L)'
;MRTAYQYKLRPNKDQVATIELWLELLRRQYSYRLGEGFSWWSENRCPVNASPFIIPIPQLRDNPDYYSQKKDLVNTKDKFPEYKLIHSQVLQDCIKRVKLAFDRWFKANKNLKIGSES
;
A
#
# COMPACT_ATOMS: atom_id res chain seq x y z
N MET A 1 -39.73 3.40 22.24
CA MET A 1 -38.47 4.12 22.47
C MET A 1 -37.67 4.08 21.17
N ARG A 2 -37.43 5.21 20.48
CA ARG A 2 -36.58 5.25 19.27
C ARG A 2 -35.12 5.24 19.72
N THR A 3 -34.40 4.15 19.47
CA THR A 3 -33.03 3.90 19.95
C THR A 3 -31.94 4.31 18.97
N ALA A 4 -32.30 4.86 17.81
CA ALA A 4 -31.36 5.29 16.77
C ALA A 4 -31.33 6.81 16.66
N TYR A 5 -30.48 7.46 17.46
CA TYR A 5 -30.11 8.86 17.24
C TYR A 5 -28.95 8.93 16.25
N GLN A 6 -29.14 9.67 15.15
CA GLN A 6 -28.10 9.93 14.17
C GLN A 6 -27.30 11.16 14.60
N TYR A 7 -26.07 10.96 15.04
CA TYR A 7 -25.16 12.05 15.36
C TYR A 7 -24.38 12.47 14.10
N LYS A 8 -24.39 13.77 13.79
CA LYS A 8 -23.52 14.34 12.76
C LYS A 8 -22.24 14.84 13.43
N LEU A 9 -21.10 14.24 13.06
CA LEU A 9 -19.81 14.74 13.51
C LEU A 9 -19.58 16.14 12.92
N ARG A 10 -19.30 17.14 13.76
CA ARG A 10 -18.93 18.49 13.36
C ARG A 10 -17.58 18.82 13.97
N PRO A 11 -16.47 18.49 13.30
CA PRO A 11 -15.14 18.75 13.82
C PRO A 11 -14.88 20.25 13.91
N ASN A 12 -14.19 20.70 14.96
CA ASN A 12 -13.64 22.05 15.03
C ASN A 12 -12.45 22.20 14.07
N LYS A 13 -12.04 23.44 13.77
CA LYS A 13 -10.91 23.78 12.88
C LYS A 13 -9.64 22.99 13.19
N ASP A 14 -9.27 22.88 14.47
CA ASP A 14 -8.05 22.14 14.88
C ASP A 14 -8.17 20.63 14.62
N GLN A 15 -9.37 20.08 14.80
CA GLN A 15 -9.66 18.68 14.51
C GLN A 15 -9.60 18.42 13.00
N VAL A 16 -10.14 19.33 12.18
CA VAL A 16 -10.05 19.25 10.72
C VAL A 16 -8.59 19.23 10.28
N ALA A 17 -7.77 20.19 10.75
CA ALA A 17 -6.36 20.25 10.41
C ALA A 17 -5.60 18.96 10.80
N THR A 18 -5.93 18.39 11.96
CA THR A 18 -5.36 17.10 12.41
C THR A 18 -5.74 15.96 11.47
N ILE A 19 -7.03 15.87 11.09
CA ILE A 19 -7.52 14.83 10.18
C ILE A 19 -6.86 14.97 8.80
N GLU A 20 -6.74 16.19 8.28
CA GLU A 20 -6.10 16.45 6.98
C GLU A 20 -4.62 16.04 6.98
N LEU A 21 -3.89 16.38 8.04
CA LEU A 21 -2.51 15.93 8.22
C LEU A 21 -2.41 14.39 8.20
N TRP A 22 -3.28 13.71 8.96
CA TRP A 22 -3.29 12.25 9.00
C TRP A 22 -3.63 11.64 7.64
N LEU A 23 -4.60 12.21 6.93
CA LEU A 23 -4.98 11.77 5.58
C LEU A 23 -3.81 11.90 4.60
N GLU A 24 -3.06 13.00 4.66
CA GLU A 24 -1.91 13.21 3.79
C GLU A 24 -0.78 12.20 4.08
N LEU A 25 -0.49 11.94 5.37
CA LEU A 25 0.48 10.91 5.75
C LEU A 25 0.05 9.51 5.29
N LEU A 26 -1.23 9.15 5.47
CA LEU A 26 -1.76 7.88 5.01
C LEU A 26 -1.73 7.76 3.47
N ARG A 27 -1.98 8.85 2.74
CA ARG A 27 -1.89 8.89 1.27
C ARG A 27 -0.46 8.62 0.80
N ARG A 28 0.53 9.23 1.45
CA ARG A 28 1.96 9.01 1.16
C ARG A 28 2.36 7.57 1.43
N GLN A 29 2.01 7.05 2.61
CA GLN A 29 2.26 5.66 2.97
C GLN A 29 1.64 4.70 1.95
N TYR A 30 0.36 4.89 1.62
CA TYR A 30 -0.35 4.06 0.64
C TYR A 30 0.38 4.03 -0.71
N SER A 31 0.74 5.22 -1.23
CA SER A 31 1.40 5.36 -2.53
C SER A 31 2.78 4.70 -2.54
N TYR A 32 3.56 4.88 -1.48
CA TYR A 32 4.87 4.26 -1.32
C TYR A 32 4.77 2.73 -1.30
N ARG A 33 3.90 2.16 -0.46
CA ARG A 33 3.73 0.70 -0.32
C ARG A 33 3.15 0.05 -1.57
N LEU A 34 2.26 0.74 -2.27
CA LEU A 34 1.75 0.28 -3.56
C LEU A 34 2.86 0.27 -4.62
N GLY A 35 3.71 1.30 -4.63
CA GLY A 35 4.90 1.38 -5.47
C GLY A 35 5.85 0.19 -5.27
N GLU A 36 6.09 -0.21 -4.01
CA GLU A 36 6.90 -1.40 -3.71
C GLU A 36 6.36 -2.66 -4.40
N GLY A 37 5.03 -2.87 -4.38
CA GLY A 37 4.39 -3.99 -5.06
C GLY A 37 4.56 -3.95 -6.58
N PHE A 38 4.44 -2.78 -7.19
CA PHE A 38 4.66 -2.61 -8.63
C PHE A 38 6.12 -2.79 -9.04
N SER A 39 7.07 -2.25 -8.27
CA SER A 39 8.50 -2.46 -8.50
C SER A 39 8.84 -3.94 -8.45
N TRP A 40 8.40 -4.63 -7.40
CA TRP A 40 8.57 -6.08 -7.28
C TRP A 40 8.02 -6.82 -8.49
N TRP A 41 6.79 -6.52 -8.91
CA TRP A 41 6.18 -7.16 -10.06
C TRP A 41 6.93 -6.87 -11.37
N SER A 42 7.41 -5.64 -11.58
CA SER A 42 8.16 -5.29 -12.79
C SER A 42 9.52 -6.01 -12.86
N GLU A 43 10.23 -6.06 -11.73
CA GLU A 43 11.53 -6.71 -11.59
C GLU A 43 11.41 -8.23 -11.80
N ASN A 44 10.36 -8.86 -11.25
CA ASN A 44 10.16 -10.31 -11.32
C ASN A 44 9.54 -10.79 -12.65
N ARG A 45 9.09 -9.88 -13.51
CA ARG A 45 8.44 -10.23 -14.79
C ARG A 45 9.37 -10.10 -16.01
N CYS A 46 10.59 -9.56 -15.83
CA CYS A 46 11.57 -9.47 -16.91
C CYS A 46 12.16 -10.87 -17.17
N PRO A 47 11.98 -11.46 -18.36
CA PRO A 47 12.62 -12.72 -18.71
C PRO A 47 14.14 -12.56 -18.61
N VAL A 48 14.81 -13.49 -17.92
CA VAL A 48 16.28 -13.49 -17.75
C VAL A 48 17.03 -13.40 -19.09
N ASN A 49 16.39 -13.85 -20.17
CA ASN A 49 16.89 -13.89 -21.54
C ASN A 49 16.49 -12.69 -22.41
N ALA A 50 15.84 -11.65 -21.88
CA ALA A 50 15.45 -10.46 -22.66
C ALA A 50 16.58 -9.42 -22.80
N SER A 51 17.67 -9.56 -22.04
CA SER A 51 18.85 -8.70 -22.10
C SER A 51 19.87 -9.25 -23.10
N PRO A 52 20.32 -8.49 -24.10
CA PRO A 52 21.42 -8.88 -25.00
C PRO A 52 22.81 -8.90 -24.31
N PHE A 53 22.89 -8.47 -23.05
CA PHE A 53 24.13 -8.42 -22.27
C PHE A 53 24.14 -9.48 -21.15
N ILE A 54 25.31 -10.07 -20.91
CA ILE A 54 25.59 -10.96 -19.77
C ILE A 54 25.88 -10.06 -18.56
N ILE A 55 24.81 -9.58 -17.91
CA ILE A 55 24.89 -8.78 -16.68
C ILE A 55 24.55 -9.69 -15.51
N PRO A 56 25.21 -9.57 -14.34
CA PRO A 56 24.76 -10.24 -13.13
C PRO A 56 23.28 -9.89 -12.87
N ILE A 57 22.44 -10.91 -12.81
CA ILE A 57 21.02 -10.74 -12.49
C ILE A 57 20.96 -10.19 -11.06
N PRO A 58 20.34 -9.02 -10.82
CA PRO A 58 20.19 -8.50 -9.47
C PRO A 58 19.42 -9.52 -8.62
N GLN A 59 19.77 -9.63 -7.33
CA GLN A 59 19.05 -10.56 -6.45
C GLN A 59 17.56 -10.23 -6.49
N LEU A 60 16.74 -11.23 -6.79
CA LEU A 60 15.29 -11.08 -6.85
C LEU A 60 14.82 -10.55 -5.50
N ARG A 61 14.11 -9.42 -5.55
CA ARG A 61 13.54 -8.83 -4.36
C ARG A 61 12.44 -9.75 -3.82
N ASP A 62 12.44 -9.98 -2.52
CA ASP A 62 11.36 -10.70 -1.86
C ASP A 62 10.03 -9.96 -2.07
N ASN A 63 8.95 -10.74 -2.24
CA ASN A 63 7.61 -10.19 -2.41
C ASN A 63 7.24 -9.33 -1.19
N PRO A 64 6.89 -8.04 -1.37
CA PRO A 64 6.45 -7.18 -0.29
C PRO A 64 5.04 -7.56 0.18
N ASP A 65 4.93 -8.69 0.88
CA ASP A 65 3.66 -9.17 1.43
C ASP A 65 3.22 -8.32 2.65
N TYR A 66 1.94 -8.40 2.97
CA TYR A 66 1.29 -7.71 4.07
C TYR A 66 2.06 -7.81 5.39
N TYR A 67 2.57 -9.00 5.75
CA TYR A 67 3.31 -9.17 6.99
C TYR A 67 4.67 -8.45 6.97
N SER A 68 5.36 -8.43 5.82
CA SER A 68 6.63 -7.73 5.66
C SER A 68 6.45 -6.21 5.80
N GLN A 69 5.46 -5.65 5.11
CA GLN A 69 5.14 -4.22 5.17
C GLN A 69 4.64 -3.81 6.56
N LYS A 70 3.87 -4.68 7.23
CA LYS A 70 3.42 -4.46 8.60
C LYS A 70 4.59 -4.43 9.59
N LYS A 71 5.58 -5.31 9.43
CA LYS A 71 6.80 -5.29 10.24
C LYS A 71 7.62 -4.02 10.01
N ASP A 72 7.69 -3.56 8.76
CA ASP A 72 8.42 -2.34 8.38
C ASP A 72 7.75 -1.03 8.85
N LEU A 73 6.53 -1.08 9.41
CA LEU A 73 5.93 0.07 10.09
C LEU A 73 6.79 0.58 11.25
N VAL A 74 7.53 -0.30 11.92
CA VAL A 74 8.44 0.09 13.00
C VAL A 74 9.51 1.04 12.45
N ASN A 75 10.15 0.66 11.34
CA ASN A 75 11.15 1.48 10.65
C ASN A 75 10.54 2.76 10.10
N THR A 76 9.30 2.71 9.60
CA THR A 76 8.58 3.89 9.10
C THR A 76 8.41 4.93 10.21
N LYS A 77 7.99 4.50 11.40
CA LYS A 77 7.81 5.37 12.56
C LYS A 77 9.12 5.91 13.11
N ASP A 78 10.21 5.17 12.95
CA ASP A 78 11.54 5.60 13.36
C ASP A 78 12.06 6.73 12.44
N LYS A 79 12.00 6.50 11.12
CA LYS A 79 12.43 7.49 10.10
C LYS A 79 11.50 8.71 10.02
N PHE A 80 10.20 8.50 10.22
CA PHE A 80 9.19 9.55 10.11
C PHE A 80 8.35 9.59 11.41
N PRO A 81 8.81 10.33 12.43
CA PRO A 81 8.14 10.41 13.72
C PRO A 81 6.69 10.90 13.66
N GLU A 82 6.32 11.63 12.61
CA GLU A 82 4.97 12.12 12.32
C GLU A 82 3.92 10.99 12.33
N TYR A 83 4.31 9.79 11.88
CA TYR A 83 3.44 8.61 11.87
C TYR A 83 3.16 8.05 13.28
N LYS A 84 3.88 8.49 14.32
CA LYS A 84 3.56 8.15 15.71
C LYS A 84 2.29 8.84 16.20
N LEU A 85 1.88 9.94 15.56
CA LEU A 85 0.63 10.66 15.87
C LEU A 85 -0.60 9.84 15.46
N ILE A 86 -0.47 8.97 14.47
CA ILE A 86 -1.55 8.15 13.95
C ILE A 86 -1.62 6.84 14.75
N HIS A 87 -2.84 6.47 15.14
CA HIS A 87 -3.08 5.21 15.84
C HIS A 87 -2.57 4.01 15.02
N SER A 88 -1.89 3.07 15.68
CA SER A 88 -1.21 1.94 15.02
C SER A 88 -2.15 1.10 14.15
N GLN A 89 -3.40 0.91 14.57
CA GLN A 89 -4.40 0.17 13.81
C GLN A 89 -4.72 0.82 12.46
N VAL A 90 -4.75 2.16 12.39
CA VAL A 90 -5.07 2.89 11.15
C VAL A 90 -3.95 2.68 10.12
N LEU A 91 -2.70 2.70 10.57
CA LEU A 91 -1.54 2.42 9.71
C LEU A 91 -1.55 0.99 9.18
N GLN A 92 -1.95 0.03 10.02
CA GLN A 92 -2.08 -1.38 9.62
C GLN A 92 -3.23 -1.58 8.62
N ASP A 93 -4.37 -0.92 8.84
CA ASP A 93 -5.51 -0.96 7.93
C ASP A 93 -5.17 -0.34 6.58
N CYS A 94 -4.33 0.69 6.54
CA CYS A 94 -3.81 1.25 5.29
C CYS A 94 -3.03 0.20 4.48
N ILE A 95 -2.13 -0.55 5.12
CA ILE A 95 -1.38 -1.64 4.45
C ILE A 95 -2.32 -2.75 3.97
N LYS A 96 -3.34 -3.09 4.77
CA LYS A 96 -4.36 -4.07 4.35
C LYS A 96 -5.09 -3.61 3.08
N ARG A 97 -5.41 -2.32 2.96
CA ARG A 97 -6.03 -1.74 1.76
C ARG A 97 -5.08 -1.80 0.56
N VAL A 98 -3.79 -1.54 0.73
CA VAL A 98 -2.78 -1.69 -0.34
C VAL A 98 -2.76 -3.12 -0.85
N LYS A 99 -2.68 -4.12 0.04
CA LYS A 99 -2.71 -5.54 -0.33
C LYS A 99 -3.96 -5.87 -1.16
N LEU A 100 -5.14 -5.49 -0.66
CA LEU A 100 -6.41 -5.76 -1.35
C LEU A 100 -6.49 -5.08 -2.73
N ALA A 101 -5.98 -3.85 -2.85
CA ALA A 101 -5.95 -3.14 -4.12
C ALA A 101 -5.01 -3.82 -5.13
N PHE A 102 -3.82 -4.23 -4.68
CA PHE A 102 -2.85 -4.93 -5.51
C PHE A 102 -3.36 -6.31 -5.94
N ASP A 103 -3.95 -7.09 -5.03
CA ASP A 103 -4.54 -8.40 -5.33
C ASP A 103 -5.66 -8.30 -6.37
N ARG A 104 -6.52 -7.28 -6.26
CA ARG A 104 -7.58 -7.00 -7.25
C ARG A 104 -7.00 -6.67 -8.62
N TRP A 105 -6.01 -5.79 -8.67
CA TRP A 105 -5.33 -5.43 -9.91
C TRP A 105 -4.64 -6.64 -10.55
N PHE A 106 -3.94 -7.46 -9.74
CA PHE A 106 -3.26 -8.65 -10.20
C PHE A 106 -4.22 -9.71 -10.76
N LYS A 107 -5.37 -9.93 -10.08
CA LYS A 107 -6.43 -10.81 -10.57
C LYS A 107 -7.02 -10.30 -11.90
N ALA A 108 -7.29 -9.00 -12.02
CA ALA A 108 -7.76 -8.41 -13.27
C ALA A 108 -6.75 -8.59 -14.42
N ASN A 109 -5.45 -8.44 -14.14
CA ASN A 109 -4.40 -8.63 -15.14
C ASN A 109 -4.33 -10.07 -15.67
N LYS A 110 -4.56 -11.07 -14.82
CA LYS A 110 -4.65 -12.48 -15.23
C LYS A 110 -5.85 -12.75 -16.15
N ASN A 111 -7.00 -12.14 -15.85
CA ASN A 111 -8.21 -12.34 -16.64
C ASN A 111 -8.12 -11.69 -18.04
N LEU A 112 -7.41 -10.57 -18.17
CA LEU A 112 -7.18 -9.91 -19.48
C LEU A 112 -6.39 -10.79 -20.46
N LYS A 113 -5.52 -11.68 -19.97
CA LYS A 113 -4.77 -12.61 -20.83
C LYS A 113 -5.62 -13.75 -21.41
N ILE A 114 -6.82 -13.99 -20.87
CA ILE A 114 -7.69 -15.10 -21.30
C ILE A 114 -8.65 -14.66 -22.42
N GLY A 115 -8.78 -13.35 -22.68
CA GLY A 115 -9.70 -12.80 -23.70
C GLY A 115 -9.05 -12.30 -24.99
N SER A 116 -7.74 -12.48 -25.17
CA SER A 116 -6.98 -12.02 -26.36
C SER A 116 -6.45 -13.16 -27.23
N GLU A 117 -6.84 -14.40 -26.95
CA GLU A 117 -6.62 -15.56 -27.81
C GLU A 117 -7.98 -16.20 -28.09
N SER A 118 -8.68 -15.67 -29.09
CA SER A 118 -9.92 -16.22 -29.67
C SER A 118 -10.03 -15.75 -31.10
#